data_AF-A0A843HRC7-F1
#
_entry.id   AF-A0A843HRC7-F1
#
_cell.length_a   1.000
_cell.length_b   1.000
_cell.length_c   1.000
_cell.angle_alpha   90.00
_cell.angle_beta   90.00
_cell.angle_gamma   90.00
#
_symmetry.space_group_name_H-M   'P 1'
#
loop_
_entity.id
_entity.type
_entity.pdbx_description
1 polymer ?
#
loop_
_entity_poly.entity_id
_entity_poly.type
_entity_poly.pdbx_seq_one_letter_code
_entity_poly.pdbx_strand_id
1 'polypeptide(L)'
;MASVSFGTFAKRRNSTKQPSTLSDVRTVTLKEATSQDRPIFICTGNNFNYNYCMWDGKYYFIDEIISLRNNEIEIHCIMDPLATYKAEILASTQFVSYSSQLGSSWLVDSRIPVLKETLTSKNVVSMATLFNTTGFYVLTVIGKNGCNVYALDLGQLKAMINNISNWSDTGITDIVNDSMNLGYDFTSPEKAIESLGKVLTQSGFLGNAYADAPSCIRSCIWVPFFAAPFTDTGAALFLGSFDCGISPNPFILKSNPVTGSVSVSIPWHYTDWRRGHCEDVYIYLPLVGMINLSADSLTHVSTITVKYSVTATDGVISYELVAGDEVIGCYGGQCSANYPIGISQQASAGQIAQTAFSGAEKAVNMAINSSISPVSAGAVGVGLGMAGVEAAYNLVDTMLTKNNSCIGGVGGGAGSGLDLDIICYTVAHPTVIIPSDMQATMGLPTMKPMSLSTLTGFCQCANAHVEAPATAGELDAIDTMLNSGFYIE
;
A
#
# COMPACT_ATOMS: atom_id res chain seq x y z
N MET A 1 -46.62 -44.24 39.16
CA MET A 1 -45.63 -44.89 38.26
C MET A 1 -45.57 -44.07 37.00
N ALA A 2 -44.37 -43.77 36.51
CA ALA A 2 -44.14 -42.99 35.28
C ALA A 2 -43.59 -43.91 34.19
N SER A 3 -43.86 -43.58 32.93
CA SER A 3 -43.23 -44.25 31.78
C SER A 3 -42.05 -43.42 31.32
N VAL A 4 -40.87 -44.03 31.22
CA VAL A 4 -39.64 -43.38 30.78
C VAL A 4 -39.01 -44.20 29.67
N SER A 5 -38.65 -43.52 28.58
CA SER A 5 -37.96 -44.14 27.45
C SER A 5 -36.46 -43.93 27.59
N PHE A 6 -35.69 -45.01 27.56
CA PHE A 6 -34.24 -45.04 27.74
C PHE A 6 -33.53 -45.44 26.45
N GLY A 7 -32.29 -44.98 26.30
CA GLY A 7 -31.44 -45.33 25.17
C GLY A 7 -30.01 -44.85 25.30
N THR A 8 -29.16 -45.32 24.39
CA THR A 8 -27.80 -44.79 24.22
C THR A 8 -27.84 -43.77 23.11
N PHE A 9 -27.38 -42.54 23.38
CA PHE A 9 -27.42 -41.45 22.43
C PHE A 9 -26.08 -40.69 22.42
N ALA A 10 -25.47 -40.60 21.24
CA ALA A 10 -24.23 -39.85 21.03
C ALA A 10 -24.59 -38.38 20.72
N LYS A 11 -24.42 -37.52 21.71
CA LYS A 11 -24.80 -36.11 21.66
C LYS A 11 -23.79 -35.23 22.41
N ARG A 12 -23.53 -34.03 21.87
CA ARG A 12 -22.81 -32.96 22.57
C ARG A 12 -23.71 -32.30 23.61
N ARG A 13 -23.14 -31.87 24.75
CA ARG A 13 -23.93 -31.19 25.80
C ARG A 13 -24.59 -29.89 25.33
N ASN A 14 -23.97 -29.16 24.41
CA ASN A 14 -24.46 -27.89 23.87
C ASN A 14 -25.14 -28.05 22.50
N SER A 15 -25.96 -29.09 22.31
CA SER A 15 -26.62 -29.36 21.02
C SER A 15 -28.13 -29.45 21.15
N THR A 16 -28.87 -29.03 20.12
CA THR A 16 -30.33 -29.25 20.02
C THR A 16 -30.71 -30.66 19.59
N LYS A 17 -29.75 -31.51 19.24
CA LYS A 17 -30.03 -32.84 18.67
C LYS A 17 -30.96 -33.65 19.58
N GLN A 18 -31.95 -34.29 18.97
CA GLN A 18 -32.87 -35.20 19.65
C GLN A 18 -32.65 -36.63 19.12
N PRO A 19 -32.83 -37.67 19.96
CA PRO A 19 -32.81 -39.05 19.49
C PRO A 19 -34.02 -39.31 18.57
N SER A 20 -33.82 -40.03 17.46
CA SER A 20 -34.93 -40.42 16.57
C SER A 20 -35.87 -41.43 17.25
N THR A 21 -35.33 -42.33 18.06
CA THR A 21 -36.06 -43.25 18.93
C THR A 21 -35.26 -43.58 20.19
N LEU A 22 -35.96 -43.77 21.31
CA LEU A 22 -35.44 -44.37 22.54
C LEU A 22 -36.20 -45.68 22.76
N SER A 23 -35.50 -46.80 22.63
CA SER A 23 -36.14 -48.10 22.39
C SER A 23 -36.57 -48.85 23.64
N ASP A 24 -36.02 -48.52 24.82
CA ASP A 24 -36.34 -49.22 26.06
C ASP A 24 -37.30 -48.40 26.92
N VAL A 25 -38.60 -48.73 26.83
CA VAL A 25 -39.64 -48.06 27.63
C VAL A 25 -39.84 -48.84 28.92
N ARG A 26 -39.56 -48.20 30.06
CA ARG A 26 -39.73 -48.82 31.38
C ARG A 26 -40.71 -48.04 32.24
N THR A 27 -41.47 -48.79 33.02
CA THR A 27 -42.26 -48.23 34.12
C THR A 27 -41.37 -48.03 35.32
N VAL A 28 -41.24 -46.78 35.78
CA VAL A 28 -40.39 -46.39 36.90
C VAL A 28 -41.20 -45.71 38.01
N THR A 29 -40.59 -45.60 39.18
CA THR A 29 -41.11 -44.76 40.28
C THR A 29 -40.19 -43.57 40.50
N LEU A 30 -40.75 -42.41 40.82
CA LEU A 30 -39.96 -41.25 41.21
C LEU A 30 -39.57 -41.42 42.68
N LYS A 31 -38.32 -41.09 43.02
CA LYS A 31 -37.90 -40.99 44.42
C LYS A 31 -38.70 -39.87 45.12
N GLU A 32 -38.98 -40.01 46.41
CA GLU A 32 -39.76 -39.02 47.18
C GLU A 32 -39.10 -37.63 47.09
N ALA A 33 -39.90 -36.58 46.89
CA ALA A 33 -39.48 -35.19 46.65
C ALA A 33 -38.35 -35.04 45.61
N THR A 34 -38.68 -35.13 44.31
CA THR A 34 -37.74 -34.99 43.19
C THR A 34 -37.97 -33.70 42.40
N SER A 35 -36.90 -33.08 41.90
CA SER A 35 -36.98 -31.93 40.97
C SER A 35 -37.26 -32.40 39.55
N GLN A 36 -38.08 -31.66 38.80
CA GLN A 36 -38.28 -31.93 37.37
C GLN A 36 -36.99 -31.72 36.56
N ASP A 37 -36.10 -30.82 36.98
CA ASP A 37 -34.85 -30.55 36.24
C ASP A 37 -33.78 -31.62 36.50
N ARG A 38 -33.89 -32.28 37.65
CA ARG A 38 -32.95 -33.31 38.12
C ARG A 38 -33.70 -34.50 38.73
N PRO A 39 -34.50 -35.24 37.93
CA PRO A 39 -35.32 -36.31 38.46
C PRO A 39 -34.46 -37.52 38.84
N ILE A 40 -34.89 -38.22 39.89
CA ILE A 40 -34.32 -39.51 40.28
C ILE A 40 -35.39 -40.59 40.07
N PHE A 41 -35.12 -41.50 39.15
CA PHE A 41 -36.00 -42.63 38.85
C PHE A 41 -35.51 -43.89 39.53
N ILE A 42 -36.42 -44.64 40.13
CA ILE A 42 -36.18 -45.98 40.65
C ILE A 42 -36.76 -46.97 39.65
N CYS A 43 -35.90 -47.85 39.13
CA CYS A 43 -36.23 -48.87 38.14
C CYS A 43 -35.85 -50.25 38.65
N THR A 44 -36.69 -51.25 38.38
CA THR A 44 -36.33 -52.65 38.59
C THR A 44 -35.48 -53.15 37.42
N GLY A 45 -34.41 -53.90 37.72
CA GLY A 45 -33.51 -54.48 36.74
C GLY A 45 -32.05 -54.02 36.91
N ASN A 46 -31.12 -54.98 37.03
CA ASN A 46 -29.69 -54.70 37.20
C ASN A 46 -28.95 -54.36 35.88
N ASN A 47 -29.50 -54.74 34.73
CA ASN A 47 -28.89 -54.47 33.42
C ASN A 47 -29.40 -53.13 32.87
N PHE A 48 -28.59 -52.08 33.04
CA PHE A 48 -28.91 -50.74 32.60
C PHE A 48 -27.65 -50.03 32.06
N ASN A 49 -27.59 -49.85 30.74
CA ASN A 49 -26.42 -49.32 30.01
C ASN A 49 -26.81 -48.11 29.14
N TYR A 50 -27.69 -47.25 29.66
CA TYR A 50 -28.19 -46.08 28.94
C TYR A 50 -27.52 -44.81 29.47
N ASN A 51 -27.38 -43.81 28.59
CA ASN A 51 -26.81 -42.50 28.95
C ASN A 51 -27.81 -41.35 28.75
N TYR A 52 -29.02 -41.65 28.29
CA TYR A 52 -30.02 -40.66 27.93
C TYR A 52 -31.44 -41.21 28.12
N CYS A 53 -32.39 -40.34 28.46
CA CYS A 53 -33.79 -40.71 28.57
C CYS A 53 -34.74 -39.57 28.19
N MET A 54 -36.00 -39.94 27.98
CA MET A 54 -37.11 -39.01 27.79
C MET A 54 -38.23 -39.34 28.76
N TRP A 55 -38.69 -38.30 29.47
CA TRP A 55 -39.77 -38.38 30.45
C TRP A 55 -40.65 -37.15 30.32
N ASP A 56 -41.96 -37.36 30.19
CA ASP A 56 -42.97 -36.31 30.11
C ASP A 56 -42.69 -35.24 29.02
N GLY A 57 -42.24 -35.69 27.84
CA GLY A 57 -41.90 -34.82 26.71
C GLY A 57 -40.57 -34.05 26.88
N LYS A 58 -39.89 -34.17 28.02
CA LYS A 58 -38.58 -33.57 28.29
C LYS A 58 -37.45 -34.58 28.11
N TYR A 59 -36.27 -34.10 27.77
CA TYR A 59 -35.09 -34.92 27.54
C TYR A 59 -34.06 -34.73 28.65
N TYR A 60 -33.36 -35.81 28.98
CA TYR A 60 -32.40 -35.82 30.09
C TYR A 60 -31.16 -36.62 29.75
N PHE A 61 -30.00 -36.10 30.18
CA PHE A 61 -28.79 -36.89 30.34
C PHE A 61 -28.90 -37.73 31.61
N ILE A 62 -28.39 -38.96 31.55
CA ILE A 62 -28.21 -39.80 32.75
C ILE A 62 -26.83 -39.47 33.31
N ASP A 63 -26.81 -38.89 34.50
CA ASP A 63 -25.60 -38.41 35.19
C ASP A 63 -24.96 -39.53 36.00
N GLU A 64 -25.78 -40.32 36.70
CA GLU A 64 -25.31 -41.41 37.57
C GLU A 64 -26.36 -42.53 37.65
N ILE A 65 -25.89 -43.76 37.86
CA ILE A 65 -26.73 -44.93 38.13
C ILE A 65 -26.22 -45.60 39.40
N ILE A 66 -27.07 -45.69 40.42
CA ILE A 66 -26.73 -46.22 41.75
C ILE A 66 -27.51 -47.52 41.99
N SER A 67 -26.84 -48.60 42.39
CA SER A 67 -27.52 -49.82 42.81
C SER A 67 -28.02 -49.68 44.25
N LEU A 68 -29.33 -49.74 44.46
CA LEU A 68 -29.92 -49.65 45.80
C LEU A 68 -29.86 -50.99 46.52
N ARG A 69 -30.25 -52.06 45.82
CA ARG A 69 -30.26 -53.45 46.28
C ARG A 69 -30.44 -54.36 45.08
N ASN A 70 -30.47 -55.67 45.32
CA ASN A 70 -30.63 -56.64 44.25
C ASN A 70 -31.88 -56.34 43.40
N ASN A 71 -31.67 -56.10 42.10
CA ASN A 71 -32.70 -55.86 41.09
C ASN A 71 -33.41 -54.49 41.19
N GLU A 72 -32.81 -53.50 41.87
CA GLU A 72 -33.35 -52.14 41.96
C GLU A 72 -32.24 -51.09 41.89
N ILE A 73 -32.38 -50.15 40.96
CA ILE A 73 -31.41 -49.09 40.68
C ILE A 73 -32.06 -47.71 40.76
N GLU A 74 -31.29 -46.72 41.21
CA GLU A 74 -31.57 -45.29 41.09
C GLU A 74 -30.86 -44.71 39.88
N ILE A 75 -31.58 -43.94 39.07
CA ILE A 75 -31.09 -43.30 37.86
C ILE A 75 -31.20 -41.80 38.08
N HIS A 76 -30.06 -41.13 38.18
CA HIS A 76 -29.97 -39.70 38.38
C HIS A 76 -29.89 -39.00 37.03
N CYS A 77 -30.80 -38.08 36.79
CA CYS A 77 -30.91 -37.38 35.53
C CYS A 77 -30.61 -35.89 35.69
N ILE A 78 -30.14 -35.27 34.61
CA ILE A 78 -30.04 -33.82 34.45
C ILE A 78 -30.70 -33.47 33.14
N MET A 79 -31.63 -32.52 33.17
CA MET A 79 -32.35 -32.10 31.98
C MET A 79 -31.42 -31.53 30.91
N ASP A 80 -31.74 -31.84 29.66
CA ASP A 80 -31.16 -31.24 28.48
C ASP A 80 -32.10 -30.13 27.98
N PRO A 81 -31.85 -28.86 28.34
CA PRO A 81 -32.73 -27.76 27.97
C PRO A 81 -32.77 -27.53 26.45
N LEU A 82 -31.66 -27.76 25.74
CA LEU A 82 -31.57 -27.50 24.30
C LEU A 82 -32.33 -28.52 23.46
N ALA A 83 -32.35 -29.80 23.87
CA ALA A 83 -33.24 -30.79 23.24
C ALA A 83 -34.70 -30.56 23.66
N THR A 84 -34.95 -30.25 24.92
CA THR A 84 -36.32 -30.12 25.45
C THR A 84 -37.06 -28.96 24.80
N TYR A 85 -36.42 -27.80 24.67
CA TYR A 85 -37.01 -26.59 24.11
C TYR A 85 -36.57 -26.31 22.67
N LYS A 86 -36.21 -27.36 21.91
CA LYS A 86 -35.72 -27.22 20.53
C LYS A 86 -36.70 -26.43 19.66
N ALA A 87 -38.00 -26.67 19.78
CA ALA A 87 -39.01 -26.05 18.93
C ALA A 87 -39.07 -24.53 19.16
N GLU A 88 -39.08 -24.11 20.43
CA GLU A 88 -39.10 -22.71 20.87
C GLU A 88 -37.79 -22.00 20.49
N ILE A 89 -36.64 -22.66 20.71
CA ILE A 89 -35.33 -22.14 20.31
C ILE A 89 -35.30 -21.89 18.80
N LEU A 90 -35.71 -22.86 17.98
CA LEU A 90 -35.69 -22.71 16.52
C LEU A 90 -36.72 -21.70 15.99
N ALA A 91 -37.84 -21.52 16.69
CA ALA A 91 -38.83 -20.50 16.35
C ALA A 91 -38.36 -19.08 16.70
N SER A 92 -37.38 -18.94 17.60
CA SER A 92 -36.87 -17.64 18.05
C SER A 92 -35.95 -16.95 17.02
N THR A 93 -35.97 -15.62 17.05
CA THR A 93 -35.02 -14.77 16.31
C THR A 93 -34.01 -14.20 17.29
N GLN A 94 -32.73 -14.47 17.07
CA GLN A 94 -31.64 -14.05 17.95
C GLN A 94 -30.61 -13.24 17.19
N PHE A 95 -29.90 -12.34 17.88
CA PHE A 95 -28.72 -11.71 17.29
C PHE A 95 -27.58 -12.74 17.24
N VAL A 96 -27.25 -13.21 16.04
CA VAL A 96 -26.22 -14.23 15.83
C VAL A 96 -24.86 -13.56 15.64
N SER A 97 -23.97 -13.75 16.60
CA SER A 97 -22.59 -13.28 16.56
C SER A 97 -21.76 -14.09 15.58
N TYR A 98 -21.85 -15.42 15.65
CA TYR A 98 -21.07 -16.35 14.83
C TYR A 98 -21.90 -17.51 14.32
N SER A 99 -21.65 -17.94 13.08
CA SER A 99 -22.32 -19.10 12.48
C SER A 99 -21.35 -19.91 11.62
N SER A 100 -21.45 -21.23 11.69
CA SER A 100 -20.75 -22.11 10.75
C SER A 100 -21.36 -22.13 9.35
N GLN A 101 -22.58 -21.61 9.16
CA GLN A 101 -23.30 -21.69 7.87
C GLN A 101 -23.30 -20.37 7.08
N LEU A 102 -23.62 -19.24 7.72
CA LEU A 102 -23.95 -17.98 7.03
C LEU A 102 -23.01 -16.80 7.36
N GLY A 103 -21.85 -17.07 7.96
CA GLY A 103 -20.90 -16.02 8.31
C GLY A 103 -20.25 -15.36 7.09
N SER A 104 -19.80 -14.11 7.26
CA SER A 104 -19.14 -13.33 6.22
C SER A 104 -17.63 -13.43 6.37
N SER A 105 -16.94 -13.75 5.27
CA SER A 105 -15.48 -13.65 5.20
C SER A 105 -14.98 -12.21 5.12
N TRP A 106 -15.86 -11.21 4.99
CA TRP A 106 -15.48 -9.80 4.93
C TRP A 106 -15.66 -9.05 6.26
N LEU A 107 -16.20 -9.72 7.28
CA LEU A 107 -16.22 -9.18 8.63
C LEU A 107 -14.93 -9.55 9.35
N VAL A 108 -14.27 -8.56 9.95
CA VAL A 108 -13.04 -8.74 10.72
C VAL A 108 -13.32 -9.65 11.92
N ASP A 109 -12.51 -10.70 12.08
CA ASP A 109 -12.59 -11.61 13.22
C ASP A 109 -11.42 -11.37 14.18
N SER A 110 -11.69 -10.60 15.25
CA SER A 110 -10.69 -10.25 16.26
C SER A 110 -10.18 -11.45 17.08
N ARG A 111 -10.78 -12.65 16.92
CA ARG A 111 -10.32 -13.87 17.59
C ARG A 111 -9.11 -14.50 16.90
N ILE A 112 -8.75 -14.04 15.70
CA ILE A 112 -7.63 -14.55 14.91
C ILE A 112 -6.44 -13.59 15.04
N PRO A 113 -5.37 -13.96 15.78
CA PRO A 113 -4.17 -13.16 15.85
C PRO A 113 -3.46 -13.03 14.50
N VAL A 114 -2.96 -11.83 14.25
CA VAL A 114 -2.07 -11.50 13.12
C VAL A 114 -0.62 -11.77 13.53
N LEU A 115 0.13 -12.43 12.66
CA LEU A 115 1.55 -12.74 12.82
C LEU A 115 2.41 -11.52 12.46
N LYS A 116 3.62 -11.47 13.05
CA LYS A 116 4.60 -10.41 12.75
C LYS A 116 5.38 -10.63 11.45
N GLU A 117 5.32 -11.84 10.90
CA GLU A 117 5.95 -12.14 9.62
C GLU A 117 5.29 -11.34 8.49
N THR A 118 6.05 -11.09 7.43
CA THR A 118 5.56 -10.33 6.28
C THR A 118 5.72 -11.13 5.01
N LEU A 119 4.67 -11.17 4.20
CA LEU A 119 4.72 -11.58 2.80
C LEU A 119 4.75 -10.32 1.94
N THR A 120 5.49 -10.35 0.85
CA THR A 120 5.56 -9.20 -0.08
C THR A 120 5.40 -9.70 -1.50
N SER A 121 4.50 -9.06 -2.23
CA SER A 121 4.30 -9.30 -3.65
C SER A 121 4.34 -7.98 -4.41
N LYS A 122 4.75 -8.02 -5.68
CA LYS A 122 4.78 -6.85 -6.54
C LYS A 122 4.34 -7.16 -7.95
N ASN A 123 3.69 -6.18 -8.58
CA ASN A 123 3.42 -6.15 -10.02
C ASN A 123 4.07 -4.91 -10.62
N VAL A 124 4.67 -5.06 -11.79
CA VAL A 124 5.40 -4.00 -12.51
C VAL A 124 4.72 -3.76 -13.85
N VAL A 125 4.52 -2.50 -14.19
CA VAL A 125 4.07 -2.06 -15.51
C VAL A 125 5.16 -1.22 -16.13
N SER A 126 5.71 -1.70 -17.24
CA SER A 126 6.81 -1.00 -17.88
C SER A 126 6.35 0.30 -18.52
N MET A 127 7.12 1.36 -18.30
CA MET A 127 6.93 2.68 -18.88
C MET A 127 8.01 3.01 -19.91
N ALA A 128 8.72 2.00 -20.45
CA ALA A 128 9.80 2.16 -21.43
C ALA A 128 9.37 2.86 -22.74
N THR A 129 8.07 2.95 -23.03
CA THR A 129 7.54 3.73 -24.16
C THR A 129 7.53 5.23 -23.90
N LEU A 130 7.53 5.64 -22.63
CA LEU A 130 7.56 7.03 -22.19
C LEU A 130 8.93 7.45 -21.69
N PHE A 131 9.61 6.59 -20.92
CA PHE A 131 10.87 6.90 -20.25
C PHE A 131 12.07 6.14 -20.83
N ASN A 132 13.24 6.78 -20.80
CA ASN A 132 14.53 6.17 -21.12
C ASN A 132 15.65 6.88 -20.34
N THR A 133 16.62 6.11 -19.83
CA THR A 133 17.79 6.62 -19.11
C THR A 133 18.73 7.46 -20.00
N THR A 134 18.71 7.29 -21.32
CA THR A 134 19.47 8.16 -22.25
C THR A 134 18.86 9.57 -22.34
N GLY A 135 17.53 9.66 -22.34
CA GLY A 135 16.77 10.91 -22.45
C GLY A 135 17.03 11.73 -23.73
N PHE A 136 16.51 12.96 -23.73
CA PHE A 136 16.74 13.97 -24.77
C PHE A 136 17.11 15.32 -24.15
N TYR A 137 17.88 16.11 -24.91
CA TYR A 137 18.10 17.52 -24.63
C TYR A 137 17.05 18.35 -25.36
N VAL A 138 16.20 19.02 -24.60
CA VAL A 138 15.15 19.88 -25.12
C VAL A 138 15.68 21.30 -25.20
N LEU A 139 15.94 21.73 -26.43
CA LEU A 139 16.55 23.01 -26.75
C LEU A 139 15.48 23.97 -27.29
N THR A 140 15.28 25.09 -26.60
CA THR A 140 14.44 26.19 -27.10
C THR A 140 15.33 27.23 -27.75
N VAL A 141 15.05 27.55 -29.02
CA VAL A 141 15.86 28.47 -29.83
C VAL A 141 14.99 29.45 -30.61
N ILE A 142 15.56 30.59 -30.97
CA ILE A 142 15.03 31.43 -32.05
C ILE A 142 15.75 31.05 -33.34
N GLY A 143 15.06 30.40 -34.26
CA GLY A 143 15.57 30.02 -35.57
C GLY A 143 15.05 30.92 -36.69
N LYS A 144 15.35 30.55 -37.94
CA LYS A 144 14.99 31.31 -39.16
C LYS A 144 13.50 31.65 -39.28
N ASN A 145 12.64 30.79 -38.75
CA ASN A 145 11.19 30.90 -38.83
C ASN A 145 10.52 31.19 -37.47
N GLY A 146 11.26 31.69 -36.48
CA GLY A 146 10.74 32.03 -35.15
C GLY A 146 11.23 31.10 -34.03
N CYS A 147 10.50 31.08 -32.91
CA CYS A 147 10.84 30.28 -31.75
C CYS A 147 10.46 28.81 -31.96
N ASN A 148 11.42 27.89 -31.85
CA ASN A 148 11.22 26.46 -32.01
C ASN A 148 11.80 25.69 -30.82
N VAL A 149 11.20 24.53 -30.53
CA VAL A 149 11.66 23.59 -29.50
C VAL A 149 12.07 22.29 -30.19
N TYR A 150 13.35 21.95 -30.02
CA TYR A 150 13.94 20.75 -30.61
C TYR A 150 14.34 19.76 -29.53
N ALA A 151 14.18 18.47 -29.81
CA ALA A 151 14.78 17.39 -29.03
C ALA A 151 16.02 16.88 -29.75
N LEU A 152 17.14 16.91 -29.06
CA LEU A 152 18.43 16.42 -29.53
C LEU A 152 18.84 15.22 -28.67
N ASP A 153 19.31 14.15 -29.30
CA ASP A 153 20.09 13.15 -28.58
C ASP A 153 21.50 13.69 -28.26
N LEU A 154 22.28 12.93 -27.48
CA LEU A 154 23.64 13.33 -27.08
C LEU A 154 24.57 13.55 -28.28
N GLY A 155 24.46 12.74 -29.33
CA GLY A 155 25.27 12.86 -30.54
C GLY A 155 24.91 14.12 -31.32
N GLN A 156 23.62 14.42 -31.45
CA GLN A 156 23.10 15.62 -32.09
C GLN A 156 23.49 16.90 -31.33
N LEU A 157 23.40 16.90 -29.99
CA LEU A 157 23.85 18.01 -29.16
C LEU A 157 25.36 18.24 -29.31
N LYS A 158 26.16 17.17 -29.30
CA LYS A 158 27.61 17.24 -29.53
C LYS A 158 27.93 17.79 -30.92
N ALA A 159 27.23 17.33 -31.97
CA ALA A 159 27.40 17.83 -33.33
C ALA A 159 27.06 19.32 -33.43
N MET A 160 25.96 19.76 -32.80
CA MET A 160 25.58 21.18 -32.73
C MET A 160 26.69 22.03 -32.12
N ILE A 161 27.20 21.63 -30.95
CA ILE A 161 28.24 22.37 -30.21
C ILE A 161 29.53 22.46 -31.04
N ASN A 162 29.94 21.35 -31.67
CA ASN A 162 31.11 21.33 -32.55
C ASN A 162 30.92 22.22 -33.78
N ASN A 163 29.75 22.22 -34.42
CA ASN A 163 29.48 23.02 -35.61
C ASN A 163 29.42 24.52 -35.30
N ILE A 164 28.84 24.91 -34.14
CA ILE A 164 28.90 26.29 -33.64
C ILE A 164 30.36 26.71 -33.39
N SER A 165 31.16 25.83 -32.79
CA SER A 165 32.57 26.11 -32.48
C SER A 165 33.43 26.22 -33.75
N ASN A 166 33.26 25.32 -34.72
CA ASN A 166 34.01 25.34 -35.98
C ASN A 166 33.64 26.54 -36.87
N TRP A 167 32.40 27.06 -36.77
CA TRP A 167 32.02 28.30 -37.45
C TRP A 167 32.84 29.49 -36.94
N SER A 168 33.16 29.52 -35.64
CA SER A 168 34.03 30.55 -35.06
C SER A 168 35.48 30.50 -35.55
N ASP A 169 35.94 29.36 -36.08
CA ASP A 169 37.32 29.13 -36.53
C ASP A 169 37.60 29.46 -38.01
N THR A 170 36.57 29.78 -38.81
CA THR A 170 36.76 30.16 -40.22
C THR A 170 37.44 31.53 -40.43
N GLY A 171 37.77 32.24 -39.35
CA GLY A 171 38.55 33.48 -39.37
C GLY A 171 39.99 33.38 -38.84
N ILE A 172 40.42 32.28 -38.19
CA ILE A 172 41.76 32.18 -37.59
C ILE A 172 42.29 30.74 -37.72
N THR A 173 42.92 30.44 -38.85
CA THR A 173 43.68 29.19 -39.07
C THR A 173 45.00 29.10 -38.27
N ASP A 174 45.29 30.01 -37.32
CA ASP A 174 46.62 30.10 -36.68
C ASP A 174 46.64 30.10 -35.13
N ILE A 175 45.61 29.56 -34.47
CA ILE A 175 45.71 29.03 -33.08
C ILE A 175 45.43 27.52 -33.10
N VAL A 176 45.97 26.84 -34.10
CA VAL A 176 45.57 25.47 -34.48
C VAL A 176 46.22 24.36 -33.63
N ASN A 177 47.08 24.64 -32.64
CA ASN A 177 47.77 23.55 -31.92
C ASN A 177 47.81 23.62 -30.38
N ASP A 178 47.31 24.69 -29.74
CA ASP A 178 47.27 24.77 -28.25
C ASP A 178 45.83 24.66 -27.68
N SER A 179 44.83 24.58 -28.55
CA SER A 179 43.38 24.58 -28.25
C SER A 179 42.70 23.20 -28.40
N MET A 180 43.43 22.13 -28.77
CA MET A 180 42.87 20.77 -28.84
C MET A 180 42.53 20.14 -27.47
N ASN A 181 42.67 20.89 -26.37
CA ASN A 181 42.21 20.50 -25.03
C ASN A 181 41.18 21.49 -24.46
N LEU A 182 40.19 21.91 -25.26
CA LEU A 182 39.06 22.75 -24.79
C LEU A 182 38.15 22.07 -23.74
N GLY A 183 38.45 20.83 -23.33
CA GLY A 183 37.83 20.20 -22.16
C GLY A 183 36.31 20.07 -22.24
N TYR A 184 35.76 19.97 -23.45
CA TYR A 184 34.37 19.60 -23.66
C TYR A 184 34.18 18.13 -23.32
N ASP A 185 33.31 17.88 -22.37
CA ASP A 185 33.02 16.56 -21.83
C ASP A 185 31.57 16.21 -22.16
N PHE A 186 31.38 15.03 -22.75
CA PHE A 186 30.08 14.51 -23.17
C PHE A 186 29.83 13.12 -22.57
N THR A 187 30.55 12.76 -21.51
CA THR A 187 30.48 11.44 -20.88
C THR A 187 29.19 11.23 -20.08
N SER A 188 28.49 12.30 -19.70
CA SER A 188 27.20 12.25 -19.01
C SER A 188 26.29 13.42 -19.43
N PRO A 189 24.96 13.34 -19.15
CA PRO A 189 24.03 14.41 -19.47
C PRO A 189 24.39 15.77 -18.88
N GLU A 190 24.91 15.76 -17.65
CA GLU A 190 25.34 16.96 -16.94
C GLU A 190 26.55 17.61 -17.63
N LYS A 191 27.51 16.79 -18.08
CA LYS A 191 28.72 17.24 -18.77
C LYS A 191 28.43 17.83 -20.14
N ALA A 192 27.45 17.27 -20.86
CA ALA A 192 27.03 17.80 -22.14
C ALA A 192 26.44 19.23 -22.03
N ILE A 193 25.64 19.49 -20.98
CA ILE A 193 25.09 20.83 -20.74
C ILE A 193 26.17 21.80 -20.24
N GLU A 194 27.12 21.34 -19.41
CA GLU A 194 28.30 22.12 -19.02
C GLU A 194 29.11 22.58 -20.26
N SER A 195 29.31 21.68 -21.23
CA SER A 195 30.01 21.96 -22.48
C SER A 195 29.29 22.98 -23.35
N LEU A 196 27.95 22.96 -23.39
CA LEU A 196 27.14 23.99 -24.06
C LEU A 196 27.35 25.36 -23.39
N GLY A 197 27.36 25.42 -22.06
CA GLY A 197 27.63 26.65 -21.31
C GLY A 197 28.99 27.27 -21.65
N LYS A 198 30.04 26.44 -21.79
CA LYS A 198 31.38 26.90 -22.17
C LYS A 198 31.39 27.62 -23.53
N VAL A 199 30.75 27.04 -24.55
CA VAL A 199 30.65 27.66 -25.89
C VAL A 199 29.92 29.00 -25.85
N LEU A 200 28.83 29.09 -25.07
CA LEU A 200 28.06 30.33 -24.94
C LEU A 200 28.88 31.46 -24.30
N THR A 201 29.70 31.16 -23.30
CA THR A 201 30.54 32.17 -22.62
C THR A 201 31.73 32.65 -23.46
N GLN A 202 32.34 31.79 -24.27
CA GLN A 202 33.50 32.16 -25.11
C GLN A 202 33.10 33.05 -26.30
N SER A 203 31.88 32.92 -26.81
CA SER A 203 31.36 33.75 -27.91
C SER A 203 31.29 35.26 -27.59
N GLY A 204 31.28 35.64 -26.30
CA GLY A 204 31.33 37.04 -25.87
C GLY A 204 32.72 37.69 -25.90
N PHE A 205 33.81 36.90 -25.94
CA PHE A 205 35.18 37.41 -25.83
C PHE A 205 35.76 37.93 -27.16
N LEU A 206 35.19 37.53 -28.30
CA LEU A 206 35.79 37.75 -29.64
C LEU A 206 35.16 38.87 -30.48
N GLY A 207 34.35 39.77 -29.92
CA GLY A 207 34.01 41.07 -30.52
C GLY A 207 33.41 41.08 -31.95
N ASN A 208 32.11 41.36 -32.05
CA ASN A 208 31.46 42.08 -33.17
C ASN A 208 31.24 41.40 -34.55
N ALA A 209 31.45 40.10 -34.73
CA ALA A 209 30.83 39.34 -35.84
C ALA A 209 30.31 37.95 -35.45
N TYR A 210 30.50 37.58 -34.18
CA TYR A 210 30.46 36.19 -33.69
C TYR A 210 29.30 35.94 -32.69
N ALA A 211 28.39 36.90 -32.53
CA ALA A 211 27.42 36.97 -31.43
C ALA A 211 26.01 36.39 -31.75
N ASP A 212 25.73 35.97 -32.98
CA ASP A 212 24.33 35.80 -33.42
C ASP A 212 23.76 34.39 -33.19
N ALA A 213 24.55 33.32 -33.41
CA ALA A 213 24.03 31.96 -33.27
C ALA A 213 23.88 31.52 -31.79
N PRO A 214 24.90 31.65 -30.92
CA PRO A 214 24.76 31.22 -29.52
C PRO A 214 23.73 32.07 -28.75
N SER A 215 23.59 33.36 -29.09
CA SER A 215 22.57 34.25 -28.51
C SER A 215 21.14 33.93 -28.93
N CYS A 216 20.93 32.99 -29.85
CA CYS A 216 19.62 32.49 -30.24
C CYS A 216 19.13 31.32 -29.37
N ILE A 217 19.99 30.75 -28.50
CA ILE A 217 19.59 29.74 -27.52
C ILE A 217 18.86 30.41 -26.35
N ARG A 218 17.70 29.88 -25.96
CA ARG A 218 16.85 30.41 -24.88
C ARG A 218 16.86 29.49 -23.66
N SER A 219 16.85 28.19 -23.88
CA SER A 219 17.00 27.19 -22.81
C SER A 219 17.48 25.86 -23.40
N CYS A 220 18.16 25.08 -22.57
CA CYS A 220 18.47 23.68 -22.83
C CYS A 220 18.25 22.91 -21.53
N ILE A 221 17.34 21.94 -21.55
CA ILE A 221 17.09 21.07 -20.39
C ILE A 221 17.28 19.62 -20.82
N TRP A 222 17.70 18.77 -19.90
CA TRP A 222 17.67 17.32 -20.14
C TRP A 222 16.44 16.71 -19.46
N VAL A 223 15.78 15.78 -20.16
CA VAL A 223 14.62 15.05 -19.68
C VAL A 223 14.72 13.56 -20.05
N PRO A 224 14.30 12.63 -19.16
CA PRO A 224 14.41 11.18 -19.35
C PRO A 224 13.27 10.59 -20.18
N PHE A 225 12.77 11.29 -21.21
CA PHE A 225 11.64 10.83 -22.04
C PHE A 225 12.09 10.20 -23.37
N PHE A 226 11.20 9.43 -24.00
CA PHE A 226 11.32 8.97 -25.39
C PHE A 226 10.93 10.05 -26.40
N ALA A 227 11.07 9.77 -27.70
CA ALA A 227 10.66 10.66 -28.79
C ALA A 227 9.14 10.91 -28.87
N ALA A 228 8.31 10.22 -28.07
CA ALA A 228 6.84 10.31 -28.13
C ALA A 228 6.23 11.74 -28.02
N PRO A 229 6.79 12.69 -27.24
CA PRO A 229 6.37 14.09 -27.27
C PRO A 229 6.75 14.84 -28.57
N PHE A 230 7.64 14.27 -29.37
CA PHE A 230 8.28 14.89 -30.53
C PHE A 230 7.81 14.24 -31.84
N THR A 231 8.00 14.92 -32.97
CA THR A 231 7.58 14.46 -34.31
C THR A 231 8.52 13.41 -34.85
N ASP A 232 8.03 12.38 -35.55
CA ASP A 232 8.90 11.44 -36.29
C ASP A 232 9.64 12.10 -37.47
N THR A 233 9.18 13.27 -37.91
CA THR A 233 9.85 14.09 -38.93
C THR A 233 10.78 15.09 -38.25
N GLY A 234 12.09 14.90 -38.39
CA GLY A 234 13.08 15.88 -37.96
C GLY A 234 13.17 17.08 -38.90
N ALA A 235 13.55 18.25 -38.39
CA ALA A 235 13.83 19.44 -39.19
C ALA A 235 15.22 19.99 -38.92
N ALA A 236 15.80 20.67 -39.90
CA ALA A 236 17.08 21.34 -39.74
C ALA A 236 17.01 22.35 -38.57
N LEU A 237 18.03 22.30 -37.71
CA LEU A 237 18.16 23.19 -36.57
C LEU A 237 18.83 24.49 -37.00
N PHE A 238 18.13 25.59 -36.82
CA PHE A 238 18.68 26.92 -37.06
C PHE A 238 18.80 27.72 -35.77
N LEU A 239 19.93 28.40 -35.60
CA LEU A 239 20.16 29.42 -34.58
C LEU A 239 20.20 30.79 -35.28
N GLY A 240 19.10 31.52 -35.25
CA GLY A 240 18.89 32.66 -36.13
C GLY A 240 18.91 32.21 -37.59
N SER A 241 19.85 32.75 -38.38
CA SER A 241 20.08 32.33 -39.78
C SER A 241 21.18 31.26 -39.93
N PHE A 242 21.84 30.86 -38.84
CA PHE A 242 22.90 29.86 -38.86
C PHE A 242 22.31 28.44 -38.90
N ASP A 243 22.67 27.65 -39.90
CA ASP A 243 22.33 26.23 -39.98
C ASP A 243 23.32 25.41 -39.12
N CYS A 244 22.81 24.70 -38.11
CA CYS A 244 23.65 23.88 -37.25
C CYS A 244 24.18 22.61 -37.93
N GLY A 245 23.73 22.25 -39.14
CA GLY A 245 24.30 21.16 -39.94
C GLY A 245 24.22 19.79 -39.27
N ILE A 246 23.19 19.55 -38.46
CA ILE A 246 23.02 18.30 -37.69
C ILE A 246 22.38 17.24 -38.59
N SER A 247 22.96 16.04 -38.62
CA SER A 247 22.41 14.87 -39.32
C SER A 247 22.44 13.63 -38.41
N PRO A 248 21.31 12.90 -38.26
CA PRO A 248 19.99 13.22 -38.78
C PRO A 248 19.40 14.47 -38.11
N ASN A 249 18.43 15.12 -38.78
CA ASN A 249 17.75 16.29 -38.24
C ASN A 249 17.12 15.99 -36.87
N PRO A 250 17.21 16.91 -35.89
CA PRO A 250 16.55 16.76 -34.59
C PRO A 250 15.02 16.79 -34.71
N PHE A 251 14.35 16.16 -33.76
CA PHE A 251 12.90 16.13 -33.70
C PHE A 251 12.34 17.47 -33.21
N ILE A 252 11.14 17.85 -33.69
CA ILE A 252 10.42 19.03 -33.20
C ILE A 252 9.34 18.58 -32.22
N LEU A 253 9.06 19.38 -31.19
CA LEU A 253 7.93 19.13 -30.29
C LEU A 253 6.61 19.03 -31.07
N LYS A 254 5.95 17.87 -30.99
CA LYS A 254 4.69 17.58 -31.71
C LYS A 254 3.46 17.93 -30.87
N SER A 255 3.45 17.47 -29.63
CA SER A 255 2.32 17.57 -28.71
C SER A 255 2.82 17.70 -27.29
N ASN A 256 2.29 18.68 -26.57
CA ASN A 256 2.65 18.99 -25.19
C ASN A 256 1.42 19.58 -24.48
N PRO A 257 0.94 19.01 -23.35
CA PRO A 257 1.50 17.85 -22.66
C PRO A 257 1.22 16.52 -23.40
N VAL A 258 2.03 15.51 -23.12
CA VAL A 258 1.78 14.11 -23.51
C VAL A 258 0.99 13.43 -22.40
N THR A 259 -0.16 12.87 -22.75
CA THR A 259 -1.02 12.16 -21.80
C THR A 259 -1.15 10.69 -22.14
N GLY A 260 -1.32 9.85 -21.14
CA GLY A 260 -1.64 8.44 -21.32
C GLY A 260 -2.15 7.80 -20.04
N SER A 261 -2.41 6.50 -20.11
CA SER A 261 -2.89 5.72 -18.97
C SER A 261 -2.41 4.29 -19.05
N VAL A 262 -2.10 3.71 -17.90
CA VAL A 262 -1.80 2.28 -17.74
C VAL A 262 -2.53 1.73 -16.53
N SER A 263 -2.75 0.42 -16.48
CA SER A 263 -3.36 -0.24 -15.32
C SER A 263 -2.38 -1.21 -14.70
N VAL A 264 -2.20 -1.13 -13.39
CA VAL A 264 -1.39 -2.05 -12.59
C VAL A 264 -2.30 -2.87 -11.67
N SER A 265 -2.11 -4.19 -11.67
CA SER A 265 -2.87 -5.08 -10.77
C SER A 265 -2.33 -5.00 -9.35
N ILE A 266 -3.22 -4.96 -8.35
CA ILE A 266 -2.84 -5.07 -6.94
C ILE A 266 -2.57 -6.55 -6.63
N PRO A 267 -1.35 -6.94 -6.24
CA PRO A 267 -1.01 -8.33 -5.97
C PRO A 267 -1.50 -8.77 -4.58
N TRP A 268 -2.82 -8.81 -4.37
CA TRP A 268 -3.41 -9.24 -3.10
C TRP A 268 -3.00 -10.67 -2.73
N HIS A 269 -2.69 -10.90 -1.45
CA HIS A 269 -2.43 -12.24 -0.93
C HIS A 269 -3.71 -12.95 -0.49
N TYR A 270 -4.71 -12.19 -0.05
CA TYR A 270 -5.96 -12.71 0.48
C TYR A 270 -7.16 -12.37 -0.42
N THR A 271 -8.31 -12.95 -0.10
CA THR A 271 -9.60 -12.77 -0.79
C THR A 271 -10.75 -12.53 0.19
N ASP A 272 -10.41 -12.09 1.40
CA ASP A 272 -11.31 -11.89 2.53
C ASP A 272 -10.95 -10.60 3.30
N TRP A 273 -11.54 -10.40 4.49
CA TRP A 273 -11.36 -9.21 5.34
C TRP A 273 -9.89 -8.82 5.58
N ARG A 274 -8.96 -9.78 5.45
CA ARG A 274 -7.53 -9.54 5.63
C ARG A 274 -6.95 -8.55 4.62
N ARG A 275 -7.58 -8.33 3.45
CA ARG A 275 -7.11 -7.33 2.48
C ARG A 275 -7.03 -5.90 3.05
N GLY A 276 -8.07 -5.46 3.75
CA GLY A 276 -8.13 -4.10 4.29
C GLY A 276 -7.48 -3.95 5.67
N HIS A 277 -7.33 -5.07 6.40
CA HIS A 277 -6.89 -5.05 7.79
C HIS A 277 -5.49 -5.63 8.03
N CYS A 278 -5.02 -6.51 7.14
CA CYS A 278 -3.75 -7.23 7.29
C CYS A 278 -2.82 -7.05 6.09
N GLU A 279 -3.22 -6.29 5.07
CA GLU A 279 -2.34 -5.97 3.95
C GLU A 279 -2.22 -4.45 3.80
N ASP A 280 -1.03 -3.98 3.46
CA ASP A 280 -0.77 -2.61 3.04
C ASP A 280 -0.52 -2.57 1.54
N VAL A 281 -1.02 -1.53 0.87
CA VAL A 281 -0.80 -1.30 -0.56
C VAL A 281 0.14 -0.11 -0.74
N TYR A 282 1.17 -0.29 -1.55
CA TYR A 282 2.08 0.78 -1.95
C TYR A 282 2.16 0.85 -3.47
N ILE A 283 2.24 2.07 -4.00
CA ILE A 283 2.52 2.30 -5.42
C ILE A 283 3.76 3.17 -5.55
N TYR A 284 4.71 2.72 -6.35
CA TYR A 284 5.84 3.52 -6.79
C TYR A 284 5.50 4.16 -8.13
N LEU A 285 5.58 5.49 -8.16
CA LEU A 285 5.42 6.30 -9.35
C LEU A 285 6.79 6.89 -9.74
N PRO A 286 7.24 6.70 -10.99
CA PRO A 286 8.49 7.30 -11.47
C PRO A 286 8.53 8.80 -11.20
N LEU A 287 9.69 9.32 -10.79
CA LEU A 287 9.92 10.76 -10.59
C LEU A 287 9.04 11.44 -9.51
N VAL A 288 8.32 10.63 -8.72
CA VAL A 288 7.57 11.06 -7.54
C VAL A 288 8.10 10.29 -6.33
N GLY A 289 8.13 8.97 -6.44
CA GLY A 289 8.55 8.06 -5.38
C GLY A 289 7.46 7.09 -4.98
N MET A 290 7.57 6.53 -3.78
CA MET A 290 6.64 5.54 -3.26
C MET A 290 5.55 6.19 -2.43
N ILE A 291 4.31 5.78 -2.66
CA ILE A 291 3.09 6.28 -2.04
C ILE A 291 2.41 5.11 -1.34
N ASN A 292 2.02 5.30 -0.09
CA ASN A 292 1.14 4.37 0.61
C ASN A 292 -0.31 4.69 0.25
N LEU A 293 -1.09 3.67 -0.08
CA LEU A 293 -2.51 3.77 -0.38
C LEU A 293 -3.30 3.03 0.72
N SER A 294 -4.46 3.59 1.09
CA SER A 294 -5.37 2.95 2.04
C SER A 294 -5.85 1.61 1.50
N ALA A 295 -5.39 0.51 2.11
CA ALA A 295 -5.81 -0.83 1.72
C ALA A 295 -7.31 -1.05 1.98
N ASP A 296 -7.85 -0.45 3.04
CA ASP A 296 -9.27 -0.54 3.39
C ASP A 296 -10.17 -0.02 2.26
N SER A 297 -9.83 1.12 1.67
CA SER A 297 -10.53 1.71 0.53
C SER A 297 -10.37 0.91 -0.77
N LEU A 298 -9.36 0.04 -0.85
CA LEU A 298 -9.03 -0.77 -2.03
C LEU A 298 -9.44 -2.24 -1.89
N THR A 299 -10.06 -2.63 -0.78
CA THR A 299 -10.40 -4.03 -0.43
C THR A 299 -11.07 -4.83 -1.56
N HIS A 300 -11.93 -4.18 -2.36
CA HIS A 300 -12.66 -4.79 -3.47
C HIS A 300 -12.13 -4.43 -4.86
N VAL A 301 -11.00 -3.72 -4.93
CA VAL A 301 -10.36 -3.27 -6.17
C VAL A 301 -9.23 -4.23 -6.53
N SER A 302 -9.15 -4.66 -7.79
CA SER A 302 -8.08 -5.54 -8.27
C SER A 302 -6.99 -4.80 -9.05
N THR A 303 -7.29 -3.62 -9.57
CA THR A 303 -6.39 -2.83 -10.42
C THR A 303 -6.47 -1.35 -10.09
N ILE A 304 -5.33 -0.66 -10.20
CA ILE A 304 -5.24 0.80 -10.13
C ILE A 304 -4.90 1.29 -11.54
N THR A 305 -5.72 2.19 -12.06
CA THR A 305 -5.42 2.90 -13.30
C THR A 305 -4.60 4.14 -12.97
N VAL A 306 -3.42 4.23 -13.56
CA VAL A 306 -2.51 5.37 -13.45
C VAL A 306 -2.61 6.17 -14.74
N LYS A 307 -3.23 7.34 -14.68
CA LYS A 307 -3.16 8.32 -15.75
C LYS A 307 -1.95 9.20 -15.52
N TYR A 308 -1.29 9.60 -16.59
CA TYR A 308 -0.14 10.49 -16.53
C TYR A 308 -0.27 11.61 -17.56
N SER A 309 0.32 12.75 -17.22
CA SER A 309 0.49 13.91 -18.08
C SER A 309 1.91 14.45 -17.90
N VAL A 310 2.62 14.61 -19.01
CA VAL A 310 4.02 15.00 -19.03
C VAL A 310 4.22 16.21 -19.91
N THR A 311 4.95 17.18 -19.41
CA THR A 311 5.36 18.36 -20.17
C THR A 311 6.84 18.25 -20.52
N ALA A 312 7.15 18.04 -21.79
CA ALA A 312 8.53 17.81 -22.24
C ALA A 312 9.39 19.09 -22.24
N THR A 313 8.76 20.27 -22.23
CA THR A 313 9.44 21.58 -22.28
C THR A 313 10.01 22.03 -20.94
N ASP A 314 9.47 21.53 -19.84
CA ASP A 314 9.85 21.93 -18.48
C ASP A 314 10.08 20.73 -17.53
N GLY A 315 9.85 19.50 -18.01
CA GLY A 315 10.04 18.25 -17.27
C GLY A 315 8.97 17.95 -16.21
N VAL A 316 7.87 18.71 -16.16
CA VAL A 316 6.83 18.47 -15.16
C VAL A 316 6.04 17.23 -15.52
N ILE A 317 5.83 16.37 -14.53
CA ILE A 317 4.98 15.18 -14.64
C ILE A 317 3.89 15.21 -13.58
N SER A 318 2.69 14.78 -13.96
CA SER A 318 1.57 14.61 -13.05
C SER A 318 0.93 13.24 -13.26
N TYR A 319 0.54 12.61 -12.16
CA TYR A 319 -0.15 11.34 -12.11
C TYR A 319 -1.51 11.50 -11.43
N GLU A 320 -2.53 10.86 -11.98
CA GLU A 320 -3.83 10.68 -11.36
C GLU A 320 -4.06 9.18 -11.17
N LEU A 321 -4.27 8.75 -9.93
CA LEU A 321 -4.54 7.37 -9.58
C LEU A 321 -6.05 7.17 -9.45
N VAL A 322 -6.58 6.17 -10.16
CA VAL A 322 -8.00 5.84 -10.19
C VAL A 322 -8.19 4.38 -9.80
N ALA A 323 -9.09 4.12 -8.86
CA ALA A 323 -9.49 2.79 -8.43
C ALA A 323 -11.01 2.63 -8.64
N GLY A 324 -11.40 1.74 -9.56
CA GLY A 324 -12.78 1.69 -10.04
C GLY A 324 -13.16 3.02 -10.71
N ASP A 325 -14.15 3.71 -10.15
CA ASP A 325 -14.64 5.00 -10.65
C ASP A 325 -14.13 6.22 -9.82
N GLU A 326 -13.33 5.98 -8.78
CA GLU A 326 -12.89 7.03 -7.85
C GLU A 326 -11.41 7.41 -8.05
N VAL A 327 -11.13 8.71 -8.01
CA VAL A 327 -9.75 9.23 -7.96
C VAL A 327 -9.24 9.13 -6.54
N ILE A 328 -8.24 8.28 -6.32
CA ILE A 328 -7.66 8.02 -4.99
C ILE A 328 -6.45 8.90 -4.67
N GLY A 329 -5.94 9.64 -5.66
CA GLY A 329 -4.88 10.61 -5.43
C GLY A 329 -4.29 11.21 -6.71
N CYS A 330 -3.72 12.41 -6.56
CA CYS A 330 -3.01 13.12 -7.61
C CYS A 330 -1.61 13.51 -7.12
N TYR A 331 -0.60 13.25 -7.93
CA TYR A 331 0.80 13.42 -7.55
C TYR A 331 1.57 14.13 -8.64
N GLY A 332 2.48 15.03 -8.25
CA GLY A 332 3.32 15.78 -9.17
C GLY A 332 4.79 15.48 -8.94
N GLY A 333 5.55 15.44 -10.04
CA GLY A 333 7.00 15.30 -10.06
C GLY A 333 7.63 16.27 -11.05
N GLN A 334 8.95 16.36 -11.02
CA GLN A 334 9.75 17.18 -11.92
C GLN A 334 10.97 16.37 -12.32
N CYS A 335 11.29 16.26 -13.60
CA CYS A 335 12.46 15.49 -14.07
C CYS A 335 13.46 16.31 -14.87
N SER A 336 13.23 17.61 -15.07
CA SER A 336 14.17 18.45 -15.79
C SER A 336 15.47 18.60 -14.99
N ALA A 337 16.61 18.32 -15.62
CA ALA A 337 17.90 18.80 -15.14
C ALA A 337 18.16 20.19 -15.75
N ASN A 338 17.87 21.24 -14.97
CA ASN A 338 18.14 22.62 -15.36
C ASN A 338 19.55 23.01 -14.96
N TYR A 339 20.36 23.41 -15.94
CA TYR A 339 21.63 24.09 -15.68
C TYR A 339 21.51 25.54 -16.16
N PRO A 340 21.84 26.53 -15.31
CA PRO A 340 21.69 27.94 -15.67
C PRO A 340 22.60 28.29 -16.86
N ILE A 341 21.98 28.71 -17.96
CA ILE A 341 22.67 29.25 -19.12
C ILE A 341 22.56 30.77 -19.06
N GLY A 342 23.63 31.44 -18.65
CA GLY A 342 23.69 32.91 -18.55
C GLY A 342 24.84 33.47 -19.37
N ILE A 343 24.52 34.30 -20.37
CA ILE A 343 25.43 35.36 -20.81
C ILE A 343 25.36 36.46 -19.75
N SER A 344 26.24 36.45 -18.76
CA SER A 344 26.54 37.70 -18.05
C SER A 344 26.92 38.70 -19.15
N GLN A 345 26.21 39.83 -19.25
CA GLN A 345 26.61 40.95 -20.11
C GLN A 345 28.07 41.29 -19.77
N GLN A 346 29.03 40.69 -20.45
CA GLN A 346 30.41 41.06 -20.30
C GLN A 346 30.54 42.39 -21.02
N ALA A 347 30.92 43.38 -20.22
CA ALA A 347 31.20 44.72 -20.66
C ALA A 347 32.08 44.70 -21.93
N SER A 348 31.76 45.59 -22.87
CA SER A 348 32.55 45.81 -24.10
C SER A 348 34.05 45.75 -23.83
N ALA A 349 34.82 45.14 -24.73
CA ALA A 349 36.28 44.91 -24.62
C ALA A 349 37.11 46.12 -24.12
N GLY A 350 36.61 47.36 -24.30
CA GLY A 350 37.21 48.58 -23.75
C GLY A 350 37.19 48.73 -22.22
N GLN A 351 36.31 48.04 -21.48
CA GLN A 351 36.27 48.14 -20.01
C GLN A 351 37.19 47.14 -19.30
N ILE A 352 37.50 45.99 -19.92
CA ILE A 352 38.44 45.00 -19.36
C ILE A 352 39.89 45.48 -19.48
N ALA A 353 40.21 46.26 -20.53
CA ALA A 353 41.53 46.86 -20.70
C ALA A 353 41.85 47.94 -19.64
N GLN A 354 40.85 48.59 -19.05
CA GLN A 354 41.05 49.57 -17.97
C GLN A 354 41.22 48.91 -16.58
N THR A 355 40.58 47.77 -16.32
CA THR A 355 40.73 47.05 -15.04
C THR A 355 41.98 46.16 -14.99
N ALA A 356 42.55 45.78 -16.13
CA ALA A 356 43.80 45.00 -16.18
C ALA A 356 45.06 45.83 -15.84
N PHE A 357 45.02 47.17 -15.99
CA PHE A 357 46.18 48.04 -15.69
C PHE A 357 46.18 48.66 -14.28
N SER A 358 45.11 48.50 -13.48
CA SER A 358 45.03 48.99 -12.10
C SER A 358 45.21 47.89 -11.03
N GLY A 359 45.56 46.67 -11.43
CA GLY A 359 45.61 45.48 -10.56
C GLY A 359 46.95 45.23 -9.85
N ALA A 360 48.02 45.94 -10.19
CA ALA A 360 49.34 45.71 -9.60
C ALA A 360 49.55 46.39 -8.23
N GLU A 361 48.69 47.34 -7.81
CA GLU A 361 48.84 48.05 -6.52
C GLU A 361 47.97 47.52 -5.37
N LYS A 362 47.01 46.61 -5.62
CA LYS A 362 46.11 46.09 -4.56
C LYS A 362 46.57 44.80 -3.87
N ALA A 363 47.64 44.17 -4.35
CA ALA A 363 48.18 42.94 -3.74
C ALA A 363 49.06 43.19 -2.50
N VAL A 364 49.47 44.44 -2.22
CA VAL A 364 50.43 44.76 -1.15
C VAL A 364 49.78 45.14 0.19
N ASN A 365 48.47 45.46 0.23
CA ASN A 365 47.81 45.95 1.46
C ASN A 365 46.91 44.95 2.20
N MET A 366 46.74 43.70 1.74
CA MET A 366 45.90 42.71 2.44
C MET A 366 46.67 41.71 3.30
N ALA A 367 47.99 41.88 3.45
CA ALA A 367 48.83 40.95 4.22
C ALA A 367 49.20 41.43 5.64
N ILE A 368 48.72 42.61 6.11
CA ILE A 368 49.27 43.25 7.33
C ILE A 368 48.27 43.56 8.47
N ASN A 369 46.98 43.18 8.45
CA ASN A 369 46.14 43.44 9.63
C ASN A 369 45.18 42.31 10.07
N SER A 370 45.46 41.81 11.29
CA SER A 370 44.55 41.23 12.32
C SER A 370 43.88 39.89 12.01
N SER A 371 44.15 38.73 12.63
CA SER A 371 44.73 38.34 13.93
C SER A 371 44.00 38.81 15.19
N ILE A 372 42.78 38.33 15.48
CA ILE A 372 42.29 38.11 16.86
C ILE A 372 41.25 36.94 16.91
N SER A 373 41.60 35.88 17.64
CA SER A 373 40.75 34.88 18.33
C SER A 373 40.88 35.20 19.85
N PRO A 374 40.02 34.83 20.86
CA PRO A 374 39.40 33.49 21.10
C PRO A 374 38.12 33.41 22.03
N VAL A 375 37.76 32.17 22.45
CA VAL A 375 37.09 31.74 23.73
C VAL A 375 35.52 31.61 23.71
N SER A 376 34.79 30.60 24.25
CA SER A 376 34.97 29.36 25.10
C SER A 376 33.68 28.50 24.97
N ALA A 377 33.71 27.16 24.85
CA ALA A 377 33.73 26.10 25.89
C ALA A 377 32.62 26.14 26.99
N GLY A 378 31.77 25.11 27.04
CA GLY A 378 31.18 24.58 28.29
C GLY A 378 29.66 24.40 28.37
N ALA A 379 29.17 23.16 28.19
CA ALA A 379 28.11 22.57 29.03
C ALA A 379 28.01 21.05 28.76
N VAL A 380 28.74 20.29 29.56
CA VAL A 380 28.44 18.88 29.89
C VAL A 380 27.25 18.89 30.85
N GLY A 381 26.23 18.08 30.58
CA GLY A 381 25.07 17.92 31.46
C GLY A 381 24.53 16.49 31.38
N VAL A 382 25.13 15.60 32.17
CA VAL A 382 24.60 14.28 32.51
C VAL A 382 23.35 14.48 33.38
N GLY A 383 22.26 13.75 33.09
CA GLY A 383 21.04 13.78 33.90
C GLY A 383 20.15 12.57 33.62
N LEU A 384 20.45 11.48 34.31
CA LEU A 384 19.63 10.28 34.46
C LEU A 384 18.27 10.63 35.08
N GLY A 385 17.18 9.97 34.67
CA GLY A 385 15.90 10.13 35.34
C GLY A 385 14.79 9.27 34.75
N MET A 386 14.70 8.04 35.23
CA MET A 386 13.59 7.13 34.99
C MET A 386 12.25 7.73 35.43
N ALA A 387 11.33 7.88 34.48
CA ALA A 387 9.89 7.80 34.68
C ALA A 387 9.39 6.93 33.51
N GLY A 388 9.07 5.66 33.71
CA GLY A 388 7.99 5.25 34.60
C GLY A 388 6.76 5.01 33.74
N VAL A 389 6.79 3.91 32.99
CA VAL A 389 5.66 3.01 32.77
C VAL A 389 4.30 3.70 32.52
N GLU A 390 4.15 4.39 31.40
CA GLU A 390 2.82 4.77 30.87
C GLU A 390 2.82 4.96 29.35
N ALA A 391 3.74 4.30 28.64
CA ALA A 391 3.84 4.31 27.18
C ALA A 391 3.61 2.92 26.55
N ALA A 392 2.91 2.03 27.27
CA ALA A 392 2.79 0.61 26.90
C ALA A 392 1.48 0.26 26.16
N TYR A 393 0.60 1.23 25.87
CA TYR A 393 -0.66 0.97 25.14
C TYR A 393 -0.83 1.77 23.84
N ASN A 394 -0.03 2.82 23.59
CA ASN A 394 -0.10 3.62 22.35
C ASN A 394 1.11 3.43 21.41
N LEU A 395 2.03 2.51 21.73
CA LEU A 395 3.22 2.20 20.91
C LEU A 395 2.99 1.05 19.93
N VAL A 396 1.83 0.38 19.99
CA VAL A 396 1.46 -0.69 19.04
C VAL A 396 0.98 -0.09 17.72
N ASP A 397 0.37 1.10 17.74
CA ASP A 397 -0.18 1.75 16.54
C ASP A 397 0.90 2.48 15.70
N THR A 398 1.99 2.91 16.34
CA THR A 398 3.11 3.60 15.65
C THR A 398 4.18 2.65 15.12
N MET A 399 4.12 1.36 15.47
CA MET A 399 5.01 0.31 14.95
C MET A 399 4.44 -0.39 13.70
N LEU A 400 3.18 -0.11 13.35
CA LEU A 400 2.54 -0.58 12.12
C LEU A 400 2.75 0.37 10.93
N THR A 401 3.13 1.62 11.16
CA THR A 401 3.61 2.50 10.08
C THR A 401 5.04 2.14 9.70
N LYS A 402 5.20 1.40 8.60
CA LYS A 402 6.48 1.33 7.90
C LYS A 402 6.88 2.75 7.51
N ASN A 403 8.00 3.22 8.04
CA ASN A 403 8.68 4.41 7.55
C ASN A 403 9.06 4.16 6.09
N ASN A 404 8.29 4.70 5.16
CA ASN A 404 8.63 4.69 3.77
C ASN A 404 8.04 5.92 3.08
N SER A 405 8.44 7.09 3.60
CA SER A 405 8.34 8.35 2.87
C SER A 405 9.67 8.58 2.16
N CYS A 406 9.63 8.86 0.87
CA CYS A 406 10.61 9.79 0.33
C CYS A 406 10.36 11.14 1.03
N ILE A 407 11.18 11.46 2.04
CA ILE A 407 11.22 12.80 2.62
C ILE A 407 11.94 13.68 1.59
N GLY A 408 11.15 14.41 0.79
CA GLY A 408 11.61 15.14 -0.39
C GLY A 408 11.27 14.37 -1.67
N GLY A 409 10.65 15.04 -2.64
CA GLY A 409 10.26 14.43 -3.91
C GLY A 409 11.49 13.94 -4.69
N VAL A 410 11.34 12.82 -5.39
CA VAL A 410 12.36 12.28 -6.29
C VAL A 410 12.36 13.07 -7.60
N GLY A 411 12.86 14.31 -7.55
CA GLY A 411 12.85 15.24 -8.69
C GLY A 411 14.22 15.48 -9.33
N GLY A 412 14.21 16.03 -10.55
CA GLY A 412 15.39 16.38 -11.34
C GLY A 412 16.14 15.16 -11.91
N GLY A 413 17.38 15.38 -12.35
CA GLY A 413 18.22 14.33 -12.95
C GLY A 413 18.60 13.18 -12.00
N ALA A 414 18.40 13.33 -10.68
CA ALA A 414 18.60 12.22 -9.75
C ALA A 414 17.51 11.14 -9.88
N GLY A 415 16.27 11.55 -10.22
CA GLY A 415 15.14 10.62 -10.34
C GLY A 415 15.23 9.68 -11.53
N SER A 416 15.96 10.06 -12.58
CA SER A 416 16.21 9.19 -13.74
C SER A 416 17.21 8.05 -13.48
N GLY A 417 17.91 8.08 -12.34
CA GLY A 417 18.76 6.98 -11.89
C GLY A 417 18.02 5.90 -11.10
N LEU A 418 16.74 6.11 -10.80
CA LEU A 418 15.88 5.14 -10.11
C LEU A 418 15.01 4.36 -11.09
N ASP A 419 14.14 3.49 -10.57
CA ASP A 419 13.19 2.77 -11.39
C ASP A 419 12.26 3.75 -12.12
N LEU A 420 12.05 3.51 -13.41
CA LEU A 420 11.21 4.32 -14.29
C LEU A 420 9.89 3.62 -14.65
N ASP A 421 9.68 2.41 -14.12
CA ASP A 421 8.43 1.67 -14.25
C ASP A 421 7.47 1.98 -13.09
N ILE A 422 6.18 1.74 -13.31
CA ILE A 422 5.18 1.82 -12.24
C ILE A 422 5.14 0.47 -11.52
N ILE A 423 5.20 0.50 -10.18
CA ILE A 423 5.25 -0.73 -9.39
C ILE A 423 4.20 -0.67 -8.28
N CYS A 424 3.33 -1.67 -8.22
CA CYS A 424 2.41 -1.86 -7.09
C CYS A 424 2.95 -2.97 -6.20
N TYR A 425 3.10 -2.69 -4.90
CA TYR A 425 3.50 -3.64 -3.88
C TYR A 425 2.34 -3.89 -2.91
N THR A 426 2.23 -5.12 -2.43
CA THR A 426 1.45 -5.45 -1.25
C THR A 426 2.38 -6.01 -0.19
N VAL A 427 2.18 -5.59 1.05
CA VAL A 427 2.85 -6.19 2.22
C VAL A 427 1.75 -6.77 3.09
N ALA A 428 1.75 -8.09 3.24
CA ALA A 428 0.73 -8.81 3.98
C ALA A 428 1.27 -9.36 5.29
N HIS A 429 0.46 -9.30 6.34
CA HIS A 429 0.68 -9.90 7.64
C HIS A 429 -0.22 -11.13 7.80
N PRO A 430 0.34 -12.35 7.73
CA PRO A 430 -0.47 -13.56 7.81
C PRO A 430 -1.18 -13.72 9.15
N THR A 431 -2.26 -14.47 9.17
CA THR A 431 -2.95 -14.89 10.39
C THR A 431 -2.48 -16.27 10.83
N VAL A 432 -2.58 -16.59 12.12
CA VAL A 432 -2.20 -17.92 12.65
C VAL A 432 -3.00 -19.08 12.05
N ILE A 433 -4.21 -18.79 11.58
CA ILE A 433 -5.12 -19.73 10.93
C ILE A 433 -5.87 -19.00 9.82
N ILE A 434 -6.30 -19.75 8.80
CA ILE A 434 -7.18 -19.24 7.76
C ILE A 434 -8.61 -19.16 8.32
N PRO A 435 -9.34 -18.04 8.16
CA PRO A 435 -10.68 -17.90 8.73
C PRO A 435 -11.65 -19.05 8.39
N SER A 436 -11.59 -19.60 7.18
CA SER A 436 -12.42 -20.74 6.78
C SER A 436 -12.20 -22.00 7.63
N ASP A 437 -11.00 -22.20 8.17
CA ASP A 437 -10.65 -23.43 8.89
C ASP A 437 -11.30 -23.49 10.28
N MET A 438 -11.63 -22.33 10.87
CA MET A 438 -12.34 -22.25 12.16
C MET A 438 -13.87 -22.24 12.02
N GLN A 439 -14.41 -22.18 10.79
CA GLN A 439 -15.84 -22.06 10.54
C GLN A 439 -16.65 -23.20 11.19
N ALA A 440 -16.16 -24.43 11.11
CA ALA A 440 -16.89 -25.60 11.64
C ALA A 440 -16.92 -25.67 13.18
N THR A 441 -15.94 -25.07 13.85
CA THR A 441 -15.75 -25.18 15.31
C THR A 441 -16.22 -23.95 16.07
N MET A 442 -15.99 -22.76 15.54
CA MET A 442 -16.25 -21.49 16.22
C MET A 442 -17.10 -20.51 15.39
N GLY A 443 -17.51 -20.93 14.19
CA GLY A 443 -18.26 -20.09 13.25
C GLY A 443 -17.44 -18.93 12.70
N LEU A 444 -17.91 -18.36 11.59
CA LEU A 444 -17.46 -17.08 11.08
C LEU A 444 -18.36 -15.96 11.63
N PRO A 445 -17.85 -14.71 11.74
CA PRO A 445 -18.66 -13.58 12.18
C PRO A 445 -19.89 -13.39 11.27
N THR A 446 -21.06 -13.22 11.89
CA THR A 446 -22.34 -13.03 11.18
C THR A 446 -23.01 -11.71 11.56
N MET A 447 -22.96 -11.36 12.85
CA MET A 447 -23.33 -10.06 13.42
C MET A 447 -24.69 -9.50 12.96
N LYS A 448 -25.74 -10.32 12.94
CA LYS A 448 -27.09 -9.89 12.54
C LYS A 448 -28.20 -10.71 13.21
N PRO A 449 -29.41 -10.16 13.38
CA PRO A 449 -30.57 -10.93 13.82
C PRO A 449 -30.94 -11.98 12.78
N MET A 450 -31.12 -13.23 13.21
CA MET A 450 -31.54 -14.34 12.36
C MET A 450 -32.50 -15.27 13.09
N SER A 451 -33.43 -15.85 12.34
CA SER A 451 -34.26 -16.97 12.81
C SER A 451 -33.39 -18.22 12.94
N LEU A 452 -33.35 -18.82 14.12
CA LEU A 452 -32.50 -19.99 14.38
C LEU A 452 -32.93 -21.22 13.57
N SER A 453 -34.20 -21.30 13.17
CA SER A 453 -34.71 -22.34 12.25
C SER A 453 -34.05 -22.36 10.87
N THR A 454 -33.42 -21.26 10.44
CA THR A 454 -32.74 -21.19 9.12
C THR A 454 -31.28 -21.64 9.16
N LEU A 455 -30.77 -21.98 10.35
CA LEU A 455 -29.37 -22.27 10.61
C LEU A 455 -29.16 -23.73 10.96
N THR A 456 -27.96 -24.21 10.70
CA THR A 456 -27.47 -25.54 11.07
C THR A 456 -26.00 -25.45 11.49
N GLY A 457 -25.55 -26.40 12.31
CA GLY A 457 -24.20 -26.44 12.82
C GLY A 457 -23.96 -25.49 13.98
N PHE A 458 -22.71 -25.03 14.15
CA PHE A 458 -22.33 -24.14 15.24
C PHE A 458 -22.98 -22.76 15.08
N CYS A 459 -23.58 -22.28 16.15
CA CYS A 459 -24.17 -20.95 16.26
C CYS A 459 -23.83 -20.36 17.63
N GLN A 460 -23.49 -19.08 17.66
CA GLN A 460 -23.33 -18.33 18.90
C GLN A 460 -24.10 -17.03 18.79
N CYS A 461 -24.92 -16.76 19.80
CA CYS A 461 -25.74 -15.56 19.88
C CYS A 461 -25.10 -14.51 20.80
N ALA A 462 -25.57 -13.26 20.72
CA ALA A 462 -25.32 -12.24 21.71
C ALA A 462 -26.62 -11.85 22.39
N ASN A 463 -26.61 -11.82 23.72
CA ASN A 463 -27.76 -11.45 24.54
C ASN A 463 -29.03 -12.24 24.13
N ALA A 464 -28.87 -13.53 23.89
CA ALA A 464 -29.98 -14.41 23.54
C ALA A 464 -31.00 -14.49 24.66
N HIS A 465 -32.27 -14.50 24.27
CA HIS A 465 -33.40 -14.76 25.15
C HIS A 465 -34.49 -15.54 24.40
N VAL A 466 -34.91 -16.68 24.94
CA VAL A 466 -35.95 -17.53 24.32
C VAL A 466 -37.24 -17.50 25.14
N GLU A 467 -38.37 -17.21 24.49
CA GLU A 467 -39.69 -17.37 25.11
C GLU A 467 -40.11 -18.85 25.04
N ALA A 468 -40.16 -19.52 26.19
CA ALA A 468 -40.57 -20.92 26.28
C ALA A 468 -41.41 -21.17 27.56
N PRO A 469 -42.28 -22.21 27.57
CA PRO A 469 -43.00 -22.64 28.77
C PRO A 469 -42.06 -23.38 29.73
N ALA A 470 -41.10 -22.64 30.27
CA ALA A 470 -40.00 -23.13 31.10
C ALA A 470 -39.92 -22.33 32.41
N THR A 471 -39.32 -22.94 33.42
CA THR A 471 -38.92 -22.29 34.67
C THR A 471 -37.81 -21.27 34.41
N ALA A 472 -37.62 -20.32 35.33
CA ALA A 472 -36.56 -19.32 35.20
C ALA A 472 -35.15 -19.96 35.09
N GLY A 473 -34.88 -21.03 35.84
CA GLY A 473 -33.59 -21.74 35.78
C GLY A 473 -33.35 -22.45 34.44
N GLU A 474 -34.42 -22.98 33.82
CA GLU A 474 -34.36 -23.54 32.47
C GLU A 474 -34.05 -22.45 31.43
N LEU A 475 -34.73 -21.30 31.50
CA LEU A 475 -34.48 -20.16 30.60
C LEU A 475 -33.05 -19.62 30.73
N ASP A 476 -32.58 -19.40 31.96
CA ASP A 476 -31.21 -18.94 32.21
C ASP A 476 -30.17 -19.92 31.65
N ALA A 477 -30.44 -21.23 31.73
CA ALA A 477 -29.58 -22.26 31.15
C ALA A 477 -29.59 -22.23 29.61
N ILE A 478 -30.75 -22.06 28.98
CA ILE A 478 -30.89 -21.90 27.52
C ILE A 478 -30.11 -20.66 27.07
N ASP A 479 -30.37 -19.51 27.69
CA ASP A 479 -29.76 -18.24 27.31
C ASP A 479 -28.24 -18.30 27.47
N THR A 480 -27.75 -18.87 28.58
CA THR A 480 -26.31 -19.08 28.80
C THR A 480 -25.71 -19.97 27.70
N MET A 481 -26.36 -21.08 27.35
CA MET A 481 -25.86 -21.98 26.31
C MET A 481 -25.84 -21.34 24.92
N LEU A 482 -26.90 -20.63 24.54
CA LEU A 482 -26.99 -19.90 23.26
C LEU A 482 -25.90 -18.83 23.14
N ASN A 483 -25.61 -18.11 24.22
CA ASN A 483 -24.57 -17.08 24.27
C ASN A 483 -23.15 -17.65 24.32
N SER A 484 -22.96 -18.84 24.91
CA SER A 484 -21.66 -19.53 24.96
C SER A 484 -21.27 -20.26 23.66
N GLY A 485 -22.25 -20.49 22.78
CA GLY A 485 -22.09 -21.26 21.55
C GLY A 485 -22.69 -22.66 21.65
N PHE A 486 -23.56 -22.99 20.69
CA PHE A 486 -24.30 -24.25 20.66
C PHE A 486 -24.39 -24.79 19.22
N TYR A 487 -24.82 -26.05 19.08
CA TYR A 487 -25.00 -26.73 17.80
C TYR A 487 -26.48 -26.91 17.49
N ILE A 488 -26.90 -26.40 16.33
CA ILE A 488 -28.21 -26.64 15.75
C ILE A 488 -28.13 -27.90 14.90
N GLU A 489 -28.72 -28.98 15.41
CA GLU A 489 -28.72 -30.34 14.85
C GLU A 489 -30.12 -30.95 14.86
#